data_AF-A0AAJ2BU50-F1
#
_entry.id   AF-A0AAJ2BU50-F1
#
_cell.length_a   1.000
_cell.length_b   1.000
_cell.length_c   1.000
_cell.angle_alpha   90.00
_cell.angle_beta   90.00
_cell.angle_gamma   90.00
#
_symmetry.space_group_name_H-M   'P 1'
#
loop_
_entity.id
_entity.type
_entity.pdbx_description
1 polymer ?
#
loop_
_entity_poly.entity_id
_entity_poly.type
_entity_poly.pdbx_seq_one_letter_code
_entity_poly.pdbx_strand_id
1 'polypeptide(L)'
;MTSKGLHEFKRLLLQAKTEQTAIAHELATAREAERQAVTIYNRWRDGWLFRRVRKQRFQQLQEAAQHSCDVRAELEEQQSLSSLPTLIELPDAARSAFHRMCDAFAAMANSARLWDAVQERDTNRFAERTAASRSVLRKPVKFRLGKADVIESDWDVPHLGNANGGDLYLYPGFILYFVSEQAFSLLELAEVDLIFEKVRFHETEAVPHDSKVIDRTWAKVNKDGSPDRRFKDNFEIPVALYGQITFRSPTGMREEYLVSNLEAAEKFAAAWQEFRRLSAE
;
A
#
# COMPACT_ATOMS: atom_id res chain seq x y z
N MET A 1 15.59 3.29 9.83
CA MET A 1 14.24 3.89 9.72
C MET A 1 13.27 3.38 10.78
N THR A 2 13.38 2.15 11.29
CA THR A 2 12.47 1.64 12.35
C THR A 2 12.56 2.44 13.66
N SER A 3 11.42 2.75 14.27
CA SER A 3 11.33 3.41 15.58
C SER A 3 11.92 2.54 16.69
N LYS A 4 12.52 3.16 17.71
CA LYS A 4 13.29 2.45 18.74
C LYS A 4 12.45 1.40 19.47
N GLY A 5 11.22 1.72 19.86
CA GLY A 5 10.33 0.79 20.58
C GLY A 5 9.88 -0.43 19.77
N LEU A 6 10.00 -0.39 18.44
CA LEU A 6 9.47 -1.42 17.54
C LEU A 6 10.55 -2.36 16.97
N HIS A 7 11.79 -2.30 17.46
CA HIS A 7 12.87 -3.16 16.95
C HIS A 7 12.62 -4.65 17.23
N GLU A 8 12.15 -4.96 18.44
CA GLU A 8 11.81 -6.33 18.84
C GLU A 8 10.65 -6.85 17.98
N PHE A 9 9.58 -6.06 17.87
CA PHE A 9 8.43 -6.41 17.04
C PHE A 9 8.81 -6.60 15.56
N LYS A 10 9.69 -5.74 15.01
CA LYS A 10 10.24 -5.93 13.66
C LYS A 10 11.01 -7.25 13.53
N ARG A 11 11.81 -7.63 14.53
CA ARG A 11 12.55 -8.89 14.54
C ARG A 11 11.60 -10.08 14.45
N LEU A 12 10.53 -10.07 15.26
CA LEU A 12 9.51 -11.11 15.23
C LEU A 12 8.79 -11.18 13.88
N LEU A 13 8.37 -10.05 13.31
CA LEU A 13 7.74 -10.02 11.99
C LEU A 13 8.67 -10.52 10.88
N LEU A 14 9.97 -10.20 10.94
CA LEU A 14 10.94 -10.71 9.98
C LEU A 14 11.08 -12.24 10.09
N GLN A 15 11.14 -12.76 11.31
CA GLN A 15 11.20 -14.20 11.55
C GLN A 15 9.94 -14.90 11.00
N ALA A 16 8.75 -14.41 11.36
CA ALA A 16 7.48 -14.93 10.87
C ALA A 16 7.40 -14.90 9.33
N LYS A 17 7.85 -13.81 8.70
CA LYS A 17 7.91 -13.70 7.24
C LYS A 17 8.87 -14.69 6.59
N THR A 18 10.04 -14.92 7.20
CA THR A 18 10.99 -15.93 6.71
C THR A 18 10.39 -17.33 6.80
N GLU A 19 9.75 -17.66 7.93
CA GLU A 19 9.05 -18.94 8.12
C GLU A 19 7.91 -19.10 7.09
N GLN A 20 7.07 -18.08 6.91
CA GLN A 20 6.02 -18.06 5.88
C GLN A 20 6.56 -18.30 4.46
N THR A 21 7.69 -17.68 4.12
CA THR A 21 8.29 -17.82 2.79
C THR A 21 8.84 -19.24 2.57
N ALA A 22 9.43 -19.84 3.60
CA ALA A 22 9.89 -21.23 3.56
C ALA A 22 8.71 -22.20 3.42
N ILE A 23 7.68 -22.04 4.24
CA ILE A 23 6.45 -22.87 4.17
C ILE A 23 5.77 -22.71 2.81
N ALA A 24 5.69 -21.50 2.25
CA ALA A 24 5.09 -21.29 0.94
C ALA A 24 5.83 -22.04 -0.18
N HIS A 25 7.16 -22.11 -0.12
CA HIS A 25 7.96 -22.89 -1.06
C HIS A 25 7.71 -24.40 -0.90
N GLU A 26 7.69 -24.92 0.32
CA GLU A 26 7.38 -26.33 0.61
C GLU A 26 5.94 -26.70 0.21
N LEU A 27 4.98 -25.81 0.45
CA LEU A 27 3.60 -26.01 0.05
C LEU A 27 3.45 -26.07 -1.47
N ALA A 28 4.24 -25.29 -2.22
CA ALA A 28 4.23 -25.34 -3.68
C ALA A 28 4.71 -26.71 -4.20
N THR A 29 5.79 -27.26 -3.62
CA THR A 29 6.29 -28.60 -4.00
C THR A 29 5.33 -29.70 -3.56
N ALA A 30 4.73 -29.59 -2.37
CA ALA A 30 3.73 -30.55 -1.87
C ALA A 30 2.46 -30.58 -2.76
N ARG A 31 1.98 -29.42 -3.21
CA ARG A 31 0.85 -29.32 -4.17
C ARG A 31 1.16 -30.00 -5.49
N GLU A 32 2.38 -29.88 -6.00
CA GLU A 32 2.78 -30.58 -7.22
C GLU A 32 2.84 -32.10 -7.01
N ALA A 33 3.42 -32.55 -5.88
CA ALA A 33 3.48 -33.97 -5.52
C ALA A 33 2.08 -34.58 -5.37
N GLU A 34 1.17 -33.92 -4.66
CA GLU A 34 -0.24 -34.32 -4.54
C GLU A 34 -0.89 -34.42 -5.92
N ARG A 35 -0.75 -33.39 -6.77
CA ARG A 35 -1.31 -33.40 -8.12
C ARG A 35 -0.84 -34.61 -8.92
N GLN A 36 0.44 -34.94 -8.86
CA GLN A 36 1.00 -36.12 -9.54
C GLN A 36 0.45 -37.43 -8.95
N ALA A 37 0.52 -37.59 -7.63
CA ALA A 37 0.07 -38.80 -6.93
C ALA A 37 -1.44 -39.07 -7.14
N VAL A 38 -2.27 -38.04 -6.98
CA VAL A 38 -3.72 -38.11 -7.18
C VAL A 38 -4.07 -38.35 -8.65
N THR A 39 -3.35 -37.76 -9.61
CA THR A 39 -3.56 -38.03 -11.03
C THR A 39 -3.25 -39.48 -11.38
N ILE A 40 -2.14 -40.02 -10.88
CA ILE A 40 -1.76 -41.43 -11.09
C ILE A 40 -2.80 -42.34 -10.44
N TYR A 41 -3.18 -42.08 -9.19
CA TYR A 41 -4.19 -42.84 -8.48
C TYR A 41 -5.54 -42.83 -9.22
N ASN A 42 -6.04 -41.67 -9.65
CA ASN A 42 -7.31 -41.55 -10.39
C ASN A 42 -7.26 -42.32 -11.72
N ARG A 43 -6.17 -42.24 -12.49
CA ARG A 43 -6.00 -43.04 -13.72
C ARG A 43 -6.09 -44.55 -13.44
N TRP A 44 -5.53 -45.01 -12.33
CA TRP A 44 -5.59 -46.42 -11.92
C TRP A 44 -6.95 -46.83 -11.36
N ARG A 45 -7.62 -45.92 -10.65
CA ARG A 45 -8.97 -46.10 -10.09
C ARG A 45 -10.01 -46.24 -11.19
N ASP A 46 -9.91 -45.39 -12.22
CA ASP A 46 -10.86 -45.33 -13.33
C ASP A 46 -10.56 -46.40 -14.41
N GLY A 47 -9.38 -47.04 -14.36
CA GLY A 47 -8.96 -48.14 -15.22
C GLY A 47 -9.33 -49.54 -14.69
N TRP A 48 -10.29 -50.23 -15.33
CA TRP A 48 -10.84 -51.51 -14.86
C TRP A 48 -9.83 -52.66 -14.73
N LEU A 49 -8.88 -52.79 -15.66
CA LEU A 49 -7.85 -53.85 -15.67
C LEU A 49 -6.80 -53.67 -14.55
N PHE A 50 -6.36 -52.44 -14.32
CA PHE A 50 -5.25 -52.14 -13.40
C PHE A 50 -5.62 -52.34 -11.93
N ARG A 51 -6.88 -52.01 -11.57
CA ARG A 51 -7.42 -52.20 -10.21
C ARG A 51 -7.54 -53.66 -9.79
N ARG A 52 -7.86 -54.57 -10.73
CA ARG A 52 -8.11 -56.00 -10.41
C ARG A 52 -6.86 -56.87 -10.43
N VAL A 53 -5.87 -56.54 -11.27
CA VAL A 53 -4.69 -57.38 -11.49
C VAL A 53 -3.56 -57.11 -10.48
N ARG A 54 -3.46 -55.90 -9.91
CA ARG A 54 -2.38 -55.53 -8.96
C ARG A 54 -2.89 -54.81 -7.71
N LYS A 55 -3.64 -55.52 -6.86
CA LYS A 55 -4.26 -54.98 -5.63
C LYS A 55 -3.26 -54.28 -4.68
N GLN A 56 -2.09 -54.88 -4.41
CA GLN A 56 -1.07 -54.28 -3.54
C GLN A 56 -0.56 -52.94 -4.09
N ARG A 57 -0.30 -52.86 -5.39
CA ARG A 57 0.17 -51.62 -6.02
C ARG A 57 -0.91 -50.55 -6.05
N PHE A 58 -2.16 -50.94 -6.24
CA PHE A 58 -3.30 -50.02 -6.12
C PHE A 58 -3.41 -49.44 -4.71
N GLN A 59 -3.24 -50.27 -3.67
CA GLN A 59 -3.23 -49.82 -2.28
C GLN A 59 -2.06 -48.86 -2.00
N GLN A 60 -0.85 -49.17 -2.47
CA GLN A 60 0.31 -48.26 -2.36
C GLN A 60 0.06 -46.90 -3.02
N LEU A 61 -0.59 -46.89 -4.20
CA LEU A 61 -0.94 -45.64 -4.89
C LEU A 61 -2.01 -44.84 -4.14
N GLN A 62 -2.97 -45.52 -3.51
CA GLN A 62 -3.98 -44.89 -2.66
C GLN A 62 -3.35 -44.27 -1.42
N GLU A 63 -2.49 -45.02 -0.73
CA GLU A 63 -1.75 -44.55 0.45
C GLU A 63 -0.83 -43.37 0.10
N ALA A 64 -0.12 -43.43 -1.03
CA ALA A 64 0.71 -42.32 -1.50
C ALA A 64 -0.10 -41.06 -1.85
N ALA A 65 -1.27 -41.22 -2.48
CA ALA A 65 -2.16 -40.10 -2.74
C ALA A 65 -2.70 -39.49 -1.45
N GLN A 66 -3.18 -40.31 -0.50
CA GLN A 66 -3.67 -39.85 0.79
C GLN A 66 -2.57 -39.13 1.59
N HIS A 67 -1.39 -39.74 1.70
CA HIS A 67 -0.24 -39.12 2.37
C HIS A 67 0.12 -37.77 1.75
N SER A 68 0.09 -37.64 0.42
CA SER A 68 0.38 -36.36 -0.24
C SER A 68 -0.68 -35.30 0.07
N CYS A 69 -1.96 -35.68 0.18
CA CYS A 69 -3.03 -34.79 0.62
C CYS A 69 -2.84 -34.35 2.09
N ASP A 70 -2.44 -35.28 2.96
CA ASP A 70 -2.22 -35.03 4.39
C ASP A 70 -1.05 -34.06 4.60
N VAL A 71 0.08 -34.28 3.88
CA VAL A 71 1.24 -33.36 3.92
C VAL A 71 0.88 -31.96 3.45
N ARG A 72 0.11 -31.82 2.36
CA ARG A 72 -0.35 -30.50 1.90
C ARG A 72 -1.24 -29.82 2.97
N ALA A 73 -2.16 -30.57 3.57
CA ALA A 73 -3.06 -30.04 4.59
C ALA A 73 -2.28 -29.57 5.84
N GLU A 74 -1.30 -30.34 6.29
CA GLU A 74 -0.41 -29.96 7.40
C GLU A 74 0.37 -28.67 7.09
N LEU A 75 0.94 -28.55 5.88
CA LEU A 75 1.67 -27.35 5.47
C LEU A 75 0.77 -26.11 5.35
N GLU A 76 -0.50 -26.27 4.94
CA GLU A 76 -1.48 -25.17 4.95
C GLU A 76 -1.85 -24.73 6.36
N GLU A 77 -1.97 -25.68 7.29
CA GLU A 77 -2.18 -25.37 8.71
C GLU A 77 -0.98 -24.60 9.29
N GLN A 78 0.25 -25.08 9.05
CA GLN A 78 1.47 -24.38 9.46
C GLN A 78 1.56 -22.97 8.88
N GLN A 79 1.20 -22.81 7.60
CA GLN A 79 1.16 -21.49 6.96
C GLN A 79 0.20 -20.55 7.69
N SER A 80 -1.00 -21.04 8.05
CA SER A 80 -2.00 -20.23 8.76
C SER A 80 -1.56 -19.85 10.18
N LEU A 81 -0.80 -20.70 10.87
CA LEU A 81 -0.33 -20.46 12.24
C LEU A 81 0.94 -19.60 12.32
N SER A 82 1.58 -19.35 11.17
CA SER A 82 2.82 -18.55 11.09
C SER A 82 2.59 -17.04 11.01
N SER A 83 1.34 -16.56 10.97
CA SER A 83 1.01 -15.15 11.11
C SER A 83 1.13 -14.69 12.57
N LEU A 84 1.57 -13.45 12.77
CA LEU A 84 1.61 -12.85 14.10
C LEU A 84 0.28 -12.13 14.37
N PRO A 85 -0.55 -12.61 15.32
CA PRO A 85 -1.72 -11.88 15.75
C PRO A 85 -1.28 -10.62 16.48
N THR A 86 -1.64 -9.46 15.93
CA THR A 86 -1.44 -8.17 16.59
C THR A 86 -2.70 -7.79 17.35
N LEU A 87 -2.73 -8.12 18.64
CA LEU A 87 -3.76 -7.58 19.53
C LEU A 87 -3.43 -6.12 19.82
N ILE A 88 -4.18 -5.21 19.21
CA ILE A 88 -4.05 -3.77 19.42
C ILE A 88 -5.20 -3.31 20.32
N GLU A 89 -4.86 -3.05 21.58
CA GLU A 89 -5.81 -2.50 22.55
C GLU A 89 -5.83 -0.98 22.44
N LEU A 90 -7.01 -0.42 22.19
CA LEU A 90 -7.26 1.02 22.13
C LEU A 90 -8.39 1.37 23.10
N PRO A 91 -8.27 2.48 23.84
CA PRO A 91 -9.42 3.10 24.51
C PRO A 91 -10.57 3.36 23.54
N ASP A 92 -11.81 3.30 24.01
CA ASP A 92 -13.01 3.44 23.17
C ASP A 92 -13.02 4.73 22.33
N ALA A 93 -12.53 5.83 22.91
CA ALA A 93 -12.40 7.11 22.23
C ALA A 93 -11.41 7.04 21.06
N ALA A 94 -10.22 6.48 21.27
CA ALA A 94 -9.19 6.29 20.26
C ALA A 94 -9.64 5.30 19.17
N ARG A 95 -10.29 4.20 19.55
CA ARG A 95 -10.92 3.23 18.64
C ARG A 95 -11.94 3.90 17.72
N SER A 96 -12.83 4.71 18.28
CA SER A 96 -13.84 5.43 17.50
C SER A 96 -13.21 6.47 16.57
N ALA A 97 -12.12 7.13 17.01
CA ALA A 97 -11.37 8.06 16.18
C ALA A 97 -10.63 7.36 15.03
N PHE A 98 -10.08 6.17 15.29
CA PHE A 98 -9.46 5.33 14.26
C PHE A 98 -10.47 4.93 13.17
N HIS A 99 -11.68 4.49 13.53
CA HIS A 99 -12.72 4.19 12.55
C HIS A 99 -13.06 5.41 11.68
N ARG A 100 -13.24 6.60 12.28
CA ARG A 100 -13.48 7.84 11.52
C ARG A 100 -12.31 8.19 10.60
N MET A 101 -11.08 7.92 11.02
CA MET A 101 -9.89 8.10 10.18
C MET A 101 -9.91 7.13 8.99
N CYS A 102 -10.27 5.87 9.20
CA CYS A 102 -10.44 4.88 8.12
C CYS A 102 -11.56 5.28 7.15
N ASP A 103 -12.70 5.76 7.65
CA ASP A 103 -13.81 6.24 6.81
C ASP A 103 -13.40 7.45 5.95
N ALA A 104 -12.70 8.42 6.56
CA ALA A 104 -12.19 9.59 5.86
C ALA A 104 -11.12 9.19 4.82
N PHE A 105 -10.28 8.21 5.15
CA PHE A 105 -9.31 7.65 4.21
C PHE A 105 -10.01 6.95 3.04
N ALA A 106 -11.04 6.15 3.28
CA ALA A 106 -11.79 5.47 2.23
C ALA A 106 -12.49 6.49 1.31
N ALA A 107 -13.04 7.58 1.86
CA ALA A 107 -13.57 8.67 1.06
C ALA A 107 -12.49 9.33 0.18
N MET A 108 -11.30 9.58 0.75
CA MET A 108 -10.15 10.11 0.01
C MET A 108 -9.63 9.13 -1.06
N ALA A 109 -9.63 7.82 -0.79
CA ALA A 109 -9.22 6.79 -1.74
C ALA A 109 -10.10 6.73 -3.00
N ASN A 110 -11.33 7.24 -2.93
CA ASN A 110 -12.25 7.36 -4.05
C ASN A 110 -12.06 8.65 -4.88
N SER A 111 -11.02 9.45 -4.61
CA SER A 111 -10.68 10.60 -5.44
C SER A 111 -10.37 10.16 -6.88
N ALA A 112 -10.72 10.98 -7.87
CA ALA A 112 -10.60 10.62 -9.28
C ALA A 112 -9.14 10.38 -9.69
N ARG A 113 -8.20 11.10 -9.08
CA ARG A 113 -6.76 10.89 -9.22
C ARG A 113 -6.02 11.01 -7.89
N LEU A 114 -5.11 10.07 -7.68
CA LEU A 114 -4.18 10.01 -6.56
C LEU A 114 -2.79 9.87 -7.16
N TRP A 115 -1.84 10.66 -6.67
CA TRP A 115 -0.47 10.58 -7.12
C TRP A 115 0.51 10.55 -5.96
N ASP A 116 1.59 9.80 -6.15
CA ASP A 116 2.81 9.88 -5.37
C ASP A 116 3.75 10.91 -6.02
N ALA A 117 4.25 11.86 -5.23
CA ALA A 117 5.20 12.89 -5.64
C ALA A 117 6.62 12.33 -5.55
N VAL A 118 7.06 11.74 -6.66
CA VAL A 118 8.27 10.94 -6.76
C VAL A 118 9.56 11.75 -6.69
N GLN A 119 9.59 12.92 -7.32
CA GLN A 119 10.74 13.82 -7.31
C GLN A 119 10.27 15.26 -7.34
N GLU A 120 10.96 16.10 -6.59
CA GLU A 120 10.75 17.54 -6.60
C GLU A 120 12.03 18.22 -7.07
N ARG A 121 11.90 19.23 -7.94
CA ARG A 121 12.98 20.15 -8.25
C ARG A 121 12.48 21.58 -8.25
N ASP A 122 13.29 22.47 -7.69
CA ASP A 122 13.08 23.89 -7.87
C ASP A 122 13.17 24.23 -9.35
N THR A 123 12.24 25.07 -9.80
CA THR A 123 12.14 25.45 -11.20
C THR A 123 12.81 26.79 -11.42
N ASN A 124 13.69 26.86 -12.43
CA ASN A 124 14.25 28.15 -12.82
C ASN A 124 13.22 28.89 -13.68
N ARG A 125 12.33 29.63 -13.01
CA ARG A 125 11.23 30.37 -13.63
C ARG A 125 11.66 31.26 -14.81
N PHE A 126 12.88 31.80 -14.79
CA PHE A 126 13.41 32.65 -15.86
C PHE A 126 13.87 31.84 -17.07
N ALA A 127 14.63 30.77 -16.85
CA ALA A 127 15.15 29.94 -17.93
C ALA A 127 14.03 29.09 -18.57
N GLU A 128 13.15 28.53 -17.74
CA GLU A 128 12.07 27.63 -18.17
C GLU A 128 10.80 28.37 -18.62
N ARG A 129 10.73 29.69 -18.31
CA ARG A 129 9.65 30.62 -18.66
C ARG A 129 8.30 30.16 -18.15
N THR A 130 8.25 29.73 -16.88
CA THR A 130 7.05 29.21 -16.22
C THR A 130 6.78 29.98 -14.93
N ALA A 131 5.51 30.11 -14.57
CA ALA A 131 5.10 30.70 -13.31
C ALA A 131 5.27 29.73 -12.11
N ALA A 132 5.42 28.43 -12.36
CA ALA A 132 5.60 27.42 -11.32
C ALA A 132 6.97 27.58 -10.63
N SER A 133 6.97 27.64 -9.29
CA SER A 133 8.20 27.66 -8.50
C SER A 133 8.81 26.27 -8.30
N ARG A 134 7.98 25.23 -8.36
CA ARG A 134 8.35 23.82 -8.14
C ARG A 134 7.83 22.96 -9.29
N SER A 135 8.65 22.03 -9.75
CA SER A 135 8.26 20.98 -10.68
C SER A 135 8.27 19.67 -9.94
N VAL A 136 7.15 18.94 -9.99
CA VAL A 136 6.99 17.65 -9.32
C VAL A 136 6.80 16.58 -10.38
N LEU A 137 7.67 15.57 -10.38
CA LEU A 137 7.38 14.31 -11.07
C LEU A 137 6.43 13.53 -10.19
N ARG A 138 5.24 13.23 -10.71
CA ARG A 138 4.21 12.48 -9.99
C ARG A 138 3.86 11.20 -10.73
N LYS A 139 3.57 10.12 -10.00
CA LYS A 139 3.12 8.84 -10.57
C LYS A 139 1.75 8.47 -9.99
N PRO A 140 0.82 7.93 -10.80
CA PRO A 140 -0.48 7.52 -10.30
C PRO A 140 -0.33 6.36 -9.32
N VAL A 141 -1.05 6.42 -8.20
CA VAL A 141 -1.10 5.37 -7.18
C VAL A 141 -2.54 5.02 -6.82
N LYS A 142 -2.73 3.94 -6.06
CA LYS A 142 -4.04 3.53 -5.55
C LYS A 142 -3.98 3.44 -4.04
N PHE A 143 -5.04 3.94 -3.41
CA PHE A 143 -5.27 3.78 -1.98
C PHE A 143 -6.42 2.80 -1.79
N ARG A 144 -6.38 2.03 -0.70
CA ARG A 144 -7.45 1.12 -0.31
C ARG A 144 -7.40 0.84 1.18
N LEU A 145 -8.50 0.37 1.76
CA LEU A 145 -8.42 -0.29 3.05
C LEU A 145 -7.95 -1.74 2.84
N GLY A 146 -7.16 -2.25 3.77
CA GLY A 146 -6.72 -3.64 3.77
C GLY A 146 -5.61 -3.89 4.78
N LYS A 147 -5.11 -5.11 4.81
CA LYS A 147 -4.03 -5.54 5.71
C LYS A 147 -2.79 -5.98 4.95
N ALA A 148 -1.68 -6.00 5.66
CA ALA A 148 -0.42 -6.53 5.14
C ALA A 148 -0.32 -8.02 5.50
N ASP A 149 0.11 -8.86 4.55
CA ASP A 149 0.11 -10.33 4.71
C ASP A 149 0.88 -10.85 5.93
N VAL A 150 1.91 -10.09 6.37
CA VAL A 150 2.76 -10.46 7.52
C VAL A 150 2.09 -10.22 8.87
N ILE A 151 0.97 -9.50 8.91
CA ILE A 151 0.26 -9.12 10.14
C ILE A 151 -1.16 -9.69 10.10
N GLU A 152 -1.49 -10.51 11.10
CA GLU A 152 -2.88 -10.86 11.36
C GLU A 152 -3.49 -9.82 12.28
N SER A 153 -4.55 -9.19 11.77
CA SER A 153 -5.24 -8.07 12.41
C SER A 153 -6.70 -8.13 12.03
N ASP A 154 -7.56 -7.79 12.99
CA ASP A 154 -9.02 -7.63 12.77
C ASP A 154 -9.35 -6.32 12.03
N TRP A 155 -8.35 -5.48 11.79
CA TRP A 155 -8.51 -4.16 11.23
C TRP A 155 -8.16 -4.15 9.73
N ASP A 156 -9.10 -3.69 8.90
CA ASP A 156 -8.79 -3.19 7.57
C ASP A 156 -8.26 -1.76 7.69
N VAL A 157 -6.95 -1.59 7.47
CA VAL A 157 -6.25 -0.33 7.74
C VAL A 157 -6.03 0.48 6.47
N PRO A 158 -5.82 1.80 6.57
CA PRO A 158 -5.39 2.63 5.44
C PRO A 158 -4.11 2.07 4.80
N HIS A 159 -4.22 1.72 3.53
CA HIS A 159 -3.13 1.22 2.70
C HIS A 159 -2.86 2.19 1.54
N LEU A 160 -1.70 2.84 1.56
CA LEU A 160 -1.27 3.83 0.58
C LEU A 160 -0.23 3.22 -0.36
N GLY A 161 -0.57 3.17 -1.65
CA GLY A 161 0.38 2.78 -2.68
C GLY A 161 1.56 3.74 -2.78
N ASN A 162 2.77 3.22 -2.94
CA ASN A 162 3.99 3.99 -3.15
C ASN A 162 4.61 3.64 -4.53
N ALA A 163 5.02 4.63 -5.30
CA ALA A 163 5.57 4.43 -6.65
C ALA A 163 7.11 4.42 -6.70
N ASN A 164 7.77 4.68 -5.58
CA ASN A 164 9.23 4.70 -5.39
C ASN A 164 9.75 3.60 -4.45
N GLY A 165 8.87 3.00 -3.67
CA GLY A 165 9.19 1.97 -2.69
C GLY A 165 8.02 1.01 -2.52
N GLY A 166 7.94 0.38 -1.35
CA GLY A 166 6.77 -0.40 -0.98
C GLY A 166 5.72 0.46 -0.26
N ASP A 167 4.55 -0.11 -0.13
CA ASP A 167 3.37 0.59 0.34
C ASP A 167 3.41 0.93 1.85
N LEU A 168 2.53 1.83 2.29
CA LEU A 168 2.35 2.21 3.69
C LEU A 168 1.04 1.64 4.23
N TYR A 169 1.08 1.04 5.41
CA TYR A 169 -0.09 0.56 6.14
C TYR A 169 -0.17 1.23 7.51
N LEU A 170 -1.28 1.92 7.79
CA LEU A 170 -1.46 2.73 9.00
C LEU A 170 -2.23 1.93 10.07
N TYR A 171 -1.55 1.09 10.84
CA TYR A 171 -2.18 0.40 11.97
C TYR A 171 -2.37 1.34 13.15
N PRO A 172 -3.34 1.05 14.05
CA PRO A 172 -3.42 1.80 15.29
C PRO A 172 -2.15 1.56 16.13
N GLY A 173 -1.41 2.63 16.40
CA GLY A 173 -0.16 2.61 17.17
C GLY A 173 1.13 2.54 16.34
N PHE A 174 1.12 1.95 15.14
CA PHE A 174 2.32 1.90 14.28
C PHE A 174 2.00 1.96 12.78
N ILE A 175 2.98 2.41 12.00
CA ILE A 175 2.95 2.39 10.55
C ILE A 175 3.92 1.32 10.06
N LEU A 176 3.43 0.42 9.22
CA LEU A 176 4.26 -0.51 8.49
C LEU A 176 4.60 0.12 7.13
N TYR A 177 5.87 0.43 6.93
CA TYR A 177 6.40 1.05 5.72
C TYR A 177 7.29 0.05 4.98
N PHE A 178 6.87 -0.37 3.80
CA PHE A 178 7.70 -1.23 2.96
C PHE A 178 8.70 -0.37 2.16
N VAL A 179 9.98 -0.68 2.27
CA VAL A 179 11.03 -0.11 1.40
C VAL A 179 11.15 -0.95 0.12
N SER A 180 10.86 -2.26 0.23
CA SER A 180 10.68 -3.20 -0.87
C SER A 180 9.76 -4.34 -0.44
N GLU A 181 9.45 -5.29 -1.33
CA GLU A 181 8.69 -6.49 -0.96
C GLU A 181 9.31 -7.27 0.21
N GLN A 182 10.62 -7.17 0.42
CA GLN A 182 11.35 -7.94 1.43
C GLN A 182 11.80 -7.10 2.62
N ALA A 183 11.97 -5.79 2.44
CA ALA A 183 12.44 -4.88 3.48
C ALA A 183 11.33 -3.94 3.93
N PHE A 184 11.01 -3.96 5.22
CA PHE A 184 10.07 -3.01 5.82
C PHE A 184 10.63 -2.36 7.09
N SER A 185 10.02 -1.26 7.47
CA SER A 185 10.27 -0.54 8.71
C SER A 185 8.95 -0.36 9.45
N LEU A 186 9.01 -0.46 10.77
CA LEU A 186 7.91 -0.08 11.63
C LEU A 186 8.20 1.30 12.22
N LEU A 187 7.22 2.19 12.12
CA LEU A 187 7.30 3.51 12.73
C LEU A 187 6.22 3.61 13.79
N GLU A 188 6.55 4.15 14.96
CA GLU A 188 5.51 4.49 15.93
C GLU A 188 4.62 5.57 15.33
N LEU A 189 3.31 5.35 15.34
CA LEU A 189 2.36 6.29 14.72
C LEU A 189 2.44 7.67 15.39
N ALA A 190 2.74 7.69 16.68
CA ALA A 190 2.98 8.91 17.45
C ALA A 190 4.17 9.73 16.92
N GLU A 191 5.20 9.08 16.36
CA GLU A 191 6.40 9.74 15.81
C GLU A 191 6.19 10.26 14.37
N VAL A 192 5.07 9.93 13.71
CA VAL A 192 4.83 10.31 12.31
C VAL A 192 3.87 11.48 12.20
N ASP A 193 4.37 12.57 11.66
CA ASP A 193 3.57 13.74 11.34
C ASP A 193 2.90 13.60 9.98
N LEU A 194 1.65 14.06 9.90
CA LEU A 194 0.93 14.28 8.65
C LEU A 194 0.71 15.77 8.48
N ILE A 195 1.29 16.32 7.42
CA ILE A 195 1.12 17.72 7.02
C ILE A 195 0.16 17.76 5.84
N PHE A 196 -0.84 18.63 5.92
CA PHE A 196 -1.76 18.88 4.83
C PHE A 196 -1.60 20.30 4.30
N GLU A 197 -1.51 20.44 2.99
CA GLU A 197 -1.38 21.72 2.31
C GLU A 197 -2.30 21.80 1.09
N LYS A 198 -2.79 23.02 0.79
CA LYS A 198 -3.56 23.29 -0.42
C LYS A 198 -2.60 23.75 -1.50
N VAL A 199 -2.51 23.00 -2.61
CA VAL A 199 -1.49 23.24 -3.64
C VAL A 199 -2.13 23.69 -4.94
N ARG A 200 -1.62 24.80 -5.48
CA ARG A 200 -1.94 25.30 -6.81
C ARG A 200 -1.11 24.54 -7.84
N PHE A 201 -1.73 23.62 -8.57
CA PHE A 201 -1.03 22.76 -9.52
C PHE A 201 -1.34 23.19 -10.97
N HIS A 202 -0.29 23.40 -11.77
CA HIS A 202 -0.42 23.68 -13.20
C HIS A 202 -0.69 22.37 -13.92
N GLU A 203 -1.95 22.09 -14.24
CA GLU A 203 -2.37 20.80 -14.77
C GLU A 203 -2.24 20.78 -16.29
N THR A 204 -1.13 20.21 -16.77
CA THR A 204 -0.85 20.08 -18.21
C THR A 204 -1.54 18.88 -18.85
N GLU A 205 -2.12 17.97 -18.05
CA GLU A 205 -2.96 16.87 -18.52
C GLU A 205 -4.45 17.24 -18.40
N ALA A 206 -5.33 16.23 -18.41
CA ALA A 206 -6.73 16.42 -18.11
C ALA A 206 -6.95 16.70 -16.62
N VAL A 207 -7.66 17.78 -16.32
CA VAL A 207 -8.08 18.13 -14.96
C VAL A 207 -9.06 17.06 -14.44
N PRO A 208 -8.84 16.49 -13.25
CA PRO A 208 -9.79 15.58 -12.62
C PRO A 208 -11.15 16.26 -12.40
N HIS A 209 -12.24 15.50 -12.55
CA HIS A 209 -13.60 16.04 -12.46
C HIS A 209 -14.00 16.48 -11.05
N ASP A 210 -13.30 15.98 -10.03
CA ASP A 210 -13.47 16.30 -8.60
C ASP A 210 -12.50 17.38 -8.12
N SER A 211 -11.73 17.98 -9.03
CA SER A 211 -10.80 19.07 -8.73
C SER A 211 -11.36 20.43 -9.11
N LYS A 212 -11.06 21.44 -8.29
CA LYS A 212 -11.46 22.82 -8.56
C LYS A 212 -10.39 23.54 -9.37
N VAL A 213 -10.73 24.00 -10.58
CA VAL A 213 -9.91 24.98 -11.31
C VAL A 213 -10.12 26.35 -10.69
N ILE A 214 -9.04 26.96 -10.21
CA ILE A 214 -9.08 28.24 -9.47
C ILE A 214 -8.44 29.40 -10.23
N ASP A 215 -7.66 29.10 -11.26
CA ASP A 215 -6.96 30.08 -12.06
C ASP A 215 -6.54 29.48 -13.41
N ARG A 216 -5.95 30.28 -14.28
CA ARG A 216 -5.36 29.85 -15.54
C ARG A 216 -4.03 30.57 -15.76
N THR A 217 -3.08 29.89 -16.37
CA THR A 217 -1.75 30.43 -16.69
C THR A 217 -1.34 30.01 -18.09
N TRP A 218 -0.18 30.44 -18.58
CA TRP A 218 0.33 30.02 -19.88
C TRP A 218 1.51 29.07 -19.73
N ALA A 219 1.67 28.14 -20.68
CA ALA A 219 2.81 27.21 -20.72
C ALA A 219 4.15 27.94 -20.80
N LYS A 220 4.17 29.10 -21.45
CA LYS A 220 5.29 30.05 -21.48
C LYS A 220 4.83 31.44 -21.07
N VAL A 221 5.40 31.99 -20.00
CA VAL A 221 5.04 33.31 -19.46
C VAL A 221 6.20 34.30 -19.51
N ASN A 222 5.85 35.58 -19.62
CA ASN A 222 6.74 36.71 -19.35
C ASN A 222 6.89 36.92 -17.83
N LYS A 223 7.77 37.86 -17.43
CA LYS A 223 7.99 38.19 -16.01
C LYS A 223 6.73 38.67 -15.28
N ASP A 224 5.77 39.25 -16.02
CA ASP A 224 4.49 39.75 -15.52
C ASP A 224 3.37 38.68 -15.54
N GLY A 225 3.67 37.44 -15.97
CA GLY A 225 2.69 36.35 -16.09
C GLY A 225 1.90 36.33 -17.41
N SER A 226 2.05 37.34 -18.28
CA SER A 226 1.41 37.36 -19.60
C SER A 226 1.99 36.30 -20.55
N PRO A 227 1.23 35.85 -21.58
CA PRO A 227 1.74 34.85 -22.54
C PRO A 227 2.98 35.34 -23.28
N ASP A 228 4.03 34.52 -23.29
CA ASP A 228 5.19 34.77 -24.14
C ASP A 228 4.85 34.39 -25.60
N ARG A 229 4.56 35.41 -26.41
CA ARG A 229 4.13 35.27 -27.81
C ARG A 229 5.24 34.85 -28.78
N ARG A 230 6.50 34.74 -28.33
CA ARG A 230 7.59 34.19 -29.18
C ARG A 230 7.47 32.69 -29.37
N PHE A 231 6.74 32.01 -28.50
CA PHE A 231 6.48 30.58 -28.60
C PHE A 231 5.22 30.36 -29.43
N LYS A 232 5.40 29.83 -30.65
CA LYS A 232 4.33 29.66 -31.64
C LYS A 232 3.18 28.78 -31.15
N ASP A 233 3.49 27.76 -30.35
CA ASP A 233 2.53 26.78 -29.82
C ASP A 233 2.33 26.95 -28.31
N ASN A 234 2.35 28.19 -27.82
CA ASN A 234 2.05 28.48 -26.42
C ASN A 234 0.56 28.32 -26.14
N PHE A 235 0.22 27.57 -25.09
CA PHE A 235 -1.16 27.27 -24.73
C PHE A 235 -1.43 27.61 -23.27
N GLU A 236 -2.71 27.77 -22.96
CA GLU A 236 -3.17 28.07 -21.62
C GLU A 236 -3.31 26.77 -20.80
N ILE A 237 -2.82 26.80 -19.56
CA ILE A 237 -2.82 25.70 -18.61
C ILE A 237 -3.76 26.05 -17.45
N PRO A 238 -4.74 25.20 -17.12
CA PRO A 238 -5.55 25.37 -15.93
C PRO A 238 -4.70 25.20 -14.66
N VAL A 239 -4.97 26.04 -13.66
CA VAL A 239 -4.43 25.87 -12.31
C VAL A 239 -5.50 25.21 -11.45
N ALA A 240 -5.30 23.93 -11.16
CA ALA A 240 -6.18 23.15 -10.29
C ALA A 240 -5.71 23.24 -8.83
N LEU A 241 -6.65 23.12 -7.90
CA LEU A 241 -6.38 23.07 -6.47
C LEU A 241 -6.42 21.61 -6.00
N TYR A 242 -5.28 21.11 -5.52
CA TYR A 242 -5.13 19.76 -4.98
C TYR A 242 -4.80 19.78 -3.48
N GLY A 243 -5.15 18.71 -2.79
CA GLY A 243 -4.67 18.45 -1.43
C GLY A 243 -3.33 17.74 -1.49
N GLN A 244 -2.31 18.32 -0.87
CA GLN A 244 -1.03 17.63 -0.65
C GLN A 244 -1.01 17.07 0.76
N ILE A 245 -0.66 15.79 0.88
CA ILE A 245 -0.47 15.10 2.15
C ILE A 245 0.98 14.67 2.21
N THR A 246 1.68 15.09 3.27
CA THR A 246 3.07 14.71 3.51
C THR A 246 3.18 13.98 4.83
N PHE A 247 3.59 12.72 4.79
CA PHE A 247 4.00 11.97 5.98
C PHE A 247 5.48 12.21 6.25
N ARG A 248 5.86 12.51 7.50
CA ARG A 248 7.25 12.72 7.89
C ARG A 248 7.56 12.04 9.22
N SER A 249 8.69 11.36 9.31
CA SER A 249 9.23 10.82 10.56
C SER A 249 10.61 11.41 10.91
N PRO A 250 10.98 11.48 12.20
CA PRO A 250 12.34 11.81 12.63
C PRO A 250 13.39 10.81 12.13
N THR A 251 12.98 9.59 11.80
CA THR A 251 13.85 8.51 11.31
C THR A 251 14.15 8.59 9.81
N GLY A 252 13.66 9.64 9.12
CA GLY A 252 13.98 9.96 7.74
C GLY A 252 12.93 9.55 6.71
N MET A 253 11.76 9.06 7.12
CA MET A 253 10.65 8.83 6.19
C MET A 253 10.07 10.18 5.77
N ARG A 254 9.93 10.40 4.45
CA ARG A 254 9.15 11.50 3.88
C ARG A 254 8.42 10.99 2.65
N GLU A 255 7.09 10.89 2.72
CA GLU A 255 6.23 10.46 1.62
C GLU A 255 5.23 11.57 1.32
N GLU A 256 5.10 11.94 0.05
CA GLU A 256 4.26 13.06 -0.37
C GLU A 256 3.27 12.61 -1.45
N TYR A 257 2.00 12.91 -1.21
CA TYR A 257 0.90 12.55 -2.09
C TYR A 257 0.12 13.78 -2.54
N LEU A 258 -0.31 13.78 -3.80
CA LEU A 258 -1.27 14.74 -4.33
C LEU A 258 -2.61 14.05 -4.52
N VAL A 259 -3.66 14.67 -4.00
CA VAL A 259 -5.04 14.21 -4.04
C VAL A 259 -5.88 15.24 -4.80
N SER A 260 -6.53 14.77 -5.86
CA SER A 260 -7.41 15.59 -6.71
C SER A 260 -8.60 16.18 -5.95
N ASN A 261 -9.21 15.41 -5.04
CA ASN A 261 -10.26 15.88 -4.15
C ASN A 261 -9.66 16.53 -2.88
N LEU A 262 -9.57 17.85 -2.91
CA LEU A 262 -9.03 18.66 -1.81
C LEU A 262 -9.76 18.42 -0.48
N GLU A 263 -11.09 18.40 -0.49
CA GLU A 263 -11.91 18.31 0.72
C GLU A 263 -11.76 16.94 1.39
N ALA A 264 -11.67 15.88 0.60
CA ALA A 264 -11.44 14.54 1.13
C ALA A 264 -10.06 14.41 1.78
N ALA A 265 -9.03 14.98 1.17
CA ALA A 265 -7.68 15.04 1.76
C ALA A 265 -7.65 15.84 3.07
N GLU A 266 -8.32 17.00 3.13
CA GLU A 266 -8.42 17.83 4.34
C GLU A 266 -9.14 17.08 5.48
N LYS A 267 -10.24 16.38 5.16
CA LYS A 267 -10.99 15.56 6.14
C LYS A 267 -10.15 14.42 6.69
N PHE A 268 -9.42 13.71 5.83
CA PHE A 268 -8.52 12.65 6.27
C PHE A 268 -7.41 13.19 7.17
N ALA A 269 -6.76 14.30 6.79
CA ALA A 269 -5.73 14.93 7.60
C ALA A 269 -6.26 15.36 8.98
N ALA A 270 -7.46 15.93 9.06
CA ALA A 270 -8.10 16.28 10.33
C ALA A 270 -8.40 15.04 11.19
N ALA A 271 -8.93 13.97 10.59
CA ALA A 271 -9.23 12.73 11.29
C ALA A 271 -7.95 12.04 11.82
N TRP A 272 -6.85 12.09 11.06
CA TRP A 272 -5.54 11.61 11.49
C TRP A 272 -5.03 12.35 12.73
N GLN A 273 -5.11 13.69 12.73
CA GLN A 273 -4.65 14.50 13.86
C GLN A 273 -5.46 14.23 15.12
N GLU A 274 -6.78 14.08 14.98
CA GLU A 274 -7.65 13.73 16.11
C GLU A 274 -7.35 12.34 16.66
N PHE A 275 -7.15 11.34 15.78
CA PHE A 275 -6.75 10.00 16.21
C PHE A 275 -5.39 10.00 16.93
N ARG A 276 -4.40 10.72 16.40
CA ARG A 276 -3.08 10.87 17.05
C ARG A 276 -3.20 11.47 18.45
N ARG A 277 -4.00 12.53 18.60
CA ARG A 277 -4.23 13.18 19.89
C ARG A 277 -4.82 12.21 20.92
N LEU A 278 -5.90 11.51 20.54
CA LEU A 278 -6.60 10.57 21.42
C LEU A 278 -5.83 9.28 21.70
N SER A 279 -4.83 8.95 20.88
CA SER A 279 -3.95 7.79 21.11
C SER A 279 -2.78 8.11 22.04
N ALA A 280 -2.53 9.39 22.32
CA ALA A 280 -1.48 9.85 23.23
C ALA A 280 -2.00 10.16 24.65
N GLU A 281 -3.33 10.18 24.83
CA GLU A 281 -4.04 10.34 26.11
C GLU A 281 -4.24 9.00 26.82
#